data_AF-A0A657EYX0-F1
#
_entry.id   AF-A0A657EYX0-F1
#
_cell.length_a   1.000
_cell.length_b   1.000
_cell.length_c   1.000
_cell.angle_alpha   90.00
_cell.angle_beta   90.00
_cell.angle_gamma   90.00
#
_symmetry.space_group_name_H-M   'P 1'
#
loop_
_entity.id
_entity.type
_entity.pdbx_description
1 polymer ?
#
loop_
_entity_poly.entity_id
_entity_poly.type
_entity_poly.pdbx_seq_one_letter_code
_entity_poly.pdbx_strand_id
1 'polypeptide(L)' 'MVTWTQMYMPMGGLGLSALVALIPIIFFFVALAVLRLKGHVAGAITLILSILIAIFAFKMPIDMAFAAAGYGFIYGL' A
#
# COMPACT_ATOMS: atom_id res chain seq x y z
N MET A 1 -17.48 15.65 -9.17
CA MET A 1 -16.46 14.69 -8.73
C MET A 1 -15.48 15.44 -7.85
N VAL A 2 -15.32 15.05 -6.59
CA VAL A 2 -14.27 15.64 -5.74
C VAL A 2 -12.96 14.95 -6.12
N THR A 3 -12.02 15.70 -6.67
CA THR A 3 -10.69 15.19 -7.01
C THR A 3 -9.83 15.20 -5.76
N TRP A 4 -9.49 14.03 -5.23
CA TRP A 4 -8.45 13.94 -4.21
C TRP A 4 -7.10 14.20 -4.87
N THR A 5 -6.35 15.14 -4.32
CA THR A 5 -5.00 15.46 -4.76
C THR A 5 -4.01 14.70 -3.89
N GLN A 6 -3.22 13.83 -4.52
CA GLN A 6 -2.20 13.07 -3.81
C GLN A 6 -1.14 14.00 -3.21
N MET A 7 -0.99 13.96 -1.89
CA MET A 7 0.10 14.61 -1.20
C MET A 7 1.28 13.64 -1.12
N TYR A 8 2.40 13.99 -1.78
CA TYR A 8 3.60 13.13 -1.84
C TYR A 8 4.50 13.25 -0.61
N MET A 9 4.33 14.29 0.20
CA MET A 9 5.18 14.60 1.35
C MET A 9 4.41 14.64 2.68
N PRO A 10 3.51 13.69 2.99
CA PRO A 10 2.72 13.73 4.23
C PRO A 10 3.56 13.58 5.49
N MET A 11 4.78 13.03 5.37
CA MET A 11 5.72 12.81 6.49
C MET A 11 6.73 13.96 6.67
N GLY A 12 6.50 15.14 6.07
CA GLY A 12 7.39 16.29 6.18
C GLY A 12 8.63 16.27 5.28
N GLY A 13 8.78 15.24 4.45
CA GLY A 13 9.88 15.12 3.49
C GLY A 13 9.67 13.99 2.49
N LEU A 14 10.28 14.13 1.31
CA LEU A 14 10.18 13.15 0.22
C LEU A 14 10.82 11.81 0.60
N GLY A 15 12.00 11.86 1.24
CA GLY A 15 12.71 10.66 1.70
C GLY A 15 11.94 9.87 2.76
N LEU A 16 11.40 10.54 3.79
CA LEU A 16 10.61 9.88 4.84
C LEU A 16 9.32 9.26 4.27
N SER A 17 8.64 9.99 3.38
CA SER A 17 7.42 9.49 2.75
C SER A 17 7.71 8.28 1.85
N ALA A 18 8.84 8.30 1.12
CA ALA A 18 9.28 7.17 0.31
C ALA A 18 9.63 5.94 1.16
N LEU A 19 10.30 6.12 2.31
CA LEU A 19 10.60 5.02 3.24
C LEU A 19 9.32 4.36 3.76
N VAL A 20 8.30 5.14 4.09
CA VAL A 20 7.00 4.61 4.53
C VAL A 20 6.28 3.88 3.41
N ALA A 21 6.31 4.42 2.18
CA ALA A 21 5.74 3.76 1.00
C ALA A 21 6.42 2.41 0.67
N LEU A 22 7.66 2.21 1.13
CA LEU A 22 8.46 1.01 0.86
C LEU A 22 8.20 -0.13 1.88
N ILE A 23 7.49 0.14 2.98
CA ILE A 23 7.17 -0.86 4.02
C ILE A 23 6.45 -2.10 3.44
N PRO A 24 5.38 -1.98 2.62
CA PRO A 24 4.64 -3.15 2.15
C PRO A 24 5.48 -4.06 1.25
N ILE A 25 6.35 -3.47 0.41
CA ILE A 25 7.16 -4.23 -0.52
C ILE A 25 8.30 -4.97 0.20
N ILE A 26 8.95 -4.35 1.20
CA ILE A 26 9.88 -5.06 2.08
C ILE A 26 9.16 -6.23 2.75
N PHE A 27 7.99 -5.97 3.34
CA PHE A 27 7.23 -7.01 4.02
C PHE A 27 6.89 -8.17 3.09
N PHE A 28 6.45 -7.89 1.86
CA PHE A 28 6.16 -8.91 0.86
C PHE A 28 7.38 -9.78 0.54
N PHE A 29 8.54 -9.16 0.31
CA PHE A 29 9.78 -9.91 0.04
C PHE A 29 10.22 -10.74 1.26
N VAL A 30 10.15 -10.19 2.47
CA VAL A 30 10.47 -10.94 3.70
C VAL A 30 9.50 -12.11 3.90
N ALA A 31 8.20 -11.91 3.64
CA ALA A 31 7.18 -12.94 3.73
C ALA A 31 7.44 -14.12 2.78
N LEU A 32 7.96 -13.85 1.58
CA LEU A 32 8.29 -14.88 0.59
C LEU A 32 9.67 -15.51 0.81
N ALA A 33 10.71 -14.69 0.94
CA ALA A 33 12.10 -15.14 0.98
C ALA A 33 12.49 -15.75 2.33
N VAL A 34 11.99 -15.18 3.43
CA VAL A 34 12.38 -15.59 4.79
C VAL A 34 11.30 -16.47 5.42
N LEU A 35 10.05 -15.99 5.45
CA LEU A 35 8.95 -16.71 6.11
C LEU A 35 8.38 -17.84 5.24
N ARG A 36 8.76 -17.93 3.96
CA ARG A 36 8.32 -18.96 3.00
C ARG A 36 6.79 -19.13 2.97
N LEU A 37 6.05 -18.05 3.11
CA LEU A 37 4.59 -18.07 3.04
C LEU A 37 4.14 -18.36 1.60
N LYS A 38 2.96 -18.96 1.45
CA LYS A 38 2.33 -19.10 0.13
C LYS A 38 2.07 -17.71 -0.46
N GLY A 39 2.33 -17.54 -1.75
CA GLY A 39 2.25 -16.23 -2.43
C GLY A 39 0.92 -15.52 -2.24
N HIS A 40 -0.20 -16.27 -2.27
CA HIS A 40 -1.52 -15.71 -2.03
C HIS A 40 -1.71 -15.18 -0.59
N VAL A 41 -1.08 -15.80 0.43
CA VAL A 41 -1.15 -15.34 1.83
C VAL A 41 -0.28 -14.09 1.99
N ALA A 42 0.95 -14.13 1.50
CA ALA A 42 1.85 -12.99 1.54
C ALA A 42 1.21 -11.77 0.84
N GLY A 43 0.65 -11.98 -0.35
CA GLY A 43 -0.03 -10.92 -1.11
C GLY A 43 -1.25 -10.35 -0.39
N ALA A 44 -2.09 -11.18 0.21
CA ALA A 44 -3.26 -10.72 0.95
C ALA A 44 -2.88 -9.86 2.18
N ILE A 45 -1.86 -10.27 2.93
CA ILE A 45 -1.40 -9.50 4.09
C ILE A 45 -0.75 -8.18 3.63
N THR A 46 0.08 -8.21 2.58
CA THR A 46 0.68 -7.00 2.01
C THR A 46 -0.38 -6.03 1.50
N LEU A 47 -1.47 -6.52 0.89
CA LEU A 47 -2.57 -5.69 0.42
C LEU A 47 -3.22 -4.93 1.58
N ILE A 48 -3.56 -5.65 2.66
CA ILE A 48 -4.15 -5.05 3.86
C ILE A 48 -3.18 -3.99 4.43
N LEU A 49 -1.90 -4.33 4.55
CA LEU A 49 -0.87 -3.42 5.05
C LEU A 49 -0.75 -2.15 4.19
N SER A 50 -0.77 -2.29 2.86
CA SER A 50 -0.74 -1.16 1.93
C SER A 50 -1.96 -0.25 2.08
N ILE A 51 -3.16 -0.81 2.24
CA ILE A 51 -4.39 -0.03 2.47
C ILE A 51 -4.29 0.75 3.78
N LEU A 52 -3.82 0.11 4.85
CA LEU A 52 -3.64 0.79 6.15
C LEU A 52 -2.66 1.97 6.03
N ILE A 53 -1.53 1.78 5.35
CA ILE A 53 -0.54 2.85 5.15
C ILE A 53 -1.13 3.99 4.30
N ALA A 54 -1.86 3.67 3.22
CA ALA A 54 -2.48 4.68 2.35
C ALA A 54 -3.47 5.56 3.14
N ILE A 55 -4.29 4.96 4.00
CA ILE A 55 -5.27 5.70 4.80
C ILE A 55 -4.59 6.50 5.92
N PHE A 56 -3.73 5.87 6.72
CA PHE A 56 -3.20 6.51 7.93
C PHE A 56 -2.03 7.46 7.66
N ALA A 57 -1.09 7.07 6.81
CA ALA A 57 0.12 7.84 6.51
C ALA A 57 -0.11 8.84 5.38
N PHE A 58 -0.82 8.45 4.30
CA PHE A 58 -1.04 9.31 3.14
C PHE A 58 -2.38 10.05 3.15
N LYS A 59 -3.20 9.85 4.19
CA LYS A 59 -4.52 10.50 4.35
C LYS A 59 -5.41 10.33 3.11
N MET A 60 -5.29 9.17 2.47
CA MET A 60 -6.14 8.81 1.34
C MET A 60 -7.56 8.54 1.83
N PRO A 61 -8.60 9.07 1.15
CA PRO A 61 -9.98 8.72 1.45
C PRO A 61 -10.21 7.21 1.33
N ILE A 62 -10.97 6.65 2.27
CA ILE A 62 -11.22 5.21 2.38
C ILE A 62 -11.82 4.66 1.07
N ASP A 63 -12.79 5.36 0.49
CA ASP A 63 -13.43 4.96 -0.77
C ASP A 63 -12.43 4.81 -1.91
N MET A 64 -11.45 5.72 -1.99
CA MET A 64 -10.42 5.68 -3.01
C MET A 64 -9.38 4.60 -2.74
N ALA A 65 -9.05 4.33 -1.48
CA ALA A 65 -8.11 3.27 -1.12
C ALA A 65 -8.66 1.89 -1.52
N PHE A 66 -9.94 1.63 -1.25
CA PHE A 66 -10.61 0.41 -1.70
C PHE A 66 -10.81 0.36 -3.22
N ALA A 67 -11.14 1.49 -3.85
CA ALA A 67 -11.23 1.56 -5.30
C ALA A 67 -9.88 1.23 -5.96
N ALA A 68 -8.78 1.81 -5.46
CA ALA A 68 -7.43 1.54 -5.95
C ALA A 68 -7.03 0.06 -5.78
N ALA A 69 -7.36 -0.55 -4.63
CA ALA A 69 -7.16 -1.98 -4.42
C ALA A 69 -7.98 -2.84 -5.41
N GLY A 70 -9.25 -2.49 -5.63
CA GLY A 70 -10.12 -3.17 -6.59
C GLY A 70 -9.63 -3.05 -8.03
N TYR A 71 -9.24 -1.85 -8.46
CA TYR A 71 -8.63 -1.64 -9.79
C TYR A 71 -7.33 -2.42 -9.92
N GLY A 72 -6.46 -2.37 -8.91
CA GLY A 72 -5.21 -3.14 -8.90
C GLY A 72 -5.45 -4.65 -9.01
N PHE A 73 -6.49 -5.18 -8.36
CA PHE A 73 -6.87 -6.58 -8.46
C PHE A 73 -7.41 -6.94 -9.85
N ILE A 74 -8.33 -6.15 -10.40
CA ILE A 74 -8.96 -6.42 -11.71
C ILE A 74 -7.92 -6.33 -12.85
N TYR A 75 -7.04 -5.31 -12.81
CA TYR A 75 -6.02 -5.11 -13.84
C TYR A 75 -4.75 -5.96 -13.63
N GLY A 76 -4.59 -6.57 -12.45
CA GLY A 76 -3.44 -7.41 -12.11
C GLY A 76 -3.65 -8.91 -12.33
N LEU A 77 -4.87 -9.31 -12.71
CA LEU A 77 -5.29 -10.69 -13.01
C LEU A 77 -5.12 -10.99 -14.50
#